data_AF-A0A1V1TJA1-F1
#
_entry.id   AF-A0A1V1TJA1-F1
#
_cell.length_a   1.000
_cell.length_b   1.000
_cell.length_c   1.000
_cell.angle_alpha   90.00
_cell.angle_beta   90.00
_cell.angle_gamma   90.00
#
_symmetry.space_group_name_H-M   'P 1'
#
loop_
_entity.id
_entity.type
_entity.pdbx_description
1 polymer ?
#
loop_
_entity_poly.entity_id
_entity_poly.type
_entity_poly.pdbx_seq_one_letter_code
_entity_poly.pdbx_strand_id
1 'polypeptide(L)'
;MGQTLSEPVVEKTSDKGEDDRLLYGVSAMQGWRISMEDAHCTVLDLLTPQGDDSKTHPSRLSFFGVFDGHGGDKVAQFAGKRIPDILVKQDTFKQGNYEQSLKDCFLATDRAILSDPLYEEEVSGCTACCGLISADKIFIGKCRRLKKCIGS
;
A
#
# COMPACT_ATOMS: atom_id res chain seq x y z
N MET A 1 14.08 -21.40 -19.64
CA MET A 1 14.77 -21.28 -18.34
C MET A 1 14.26 -19.99 -17.69
N GLY A 2 13.93 -20.02 -16.40
CA GLY A 2 13.22 -18.92 -15.72
C GLY A 2 13.98 -17.60 -15.72
N GLN A 3 13.26 -16.49 -15.56
CA GLN A 3 13.82 -15.14 -15.48
C GLN A 3 14.62 -14.93 -14.18
N THR A 4 15.88 -15.35 -14.17
CA THR A 4 16.79 -15.16 -13.04
C THR A 4 18.14 -14.64 -13.51
N LEU A 5 18.76 -13.76 -12.72
CA LEU A 5 20.09 -13.23 -12.96
C LEU A 5 21.18 -14.29 -12.69
N SER A 6 22.38 -14.07 -13.23
CA SER A 6 23.57 -14.90 -12.97
C SER A 6 24.09 -14.74 -11.54
N GLU A 7 23.86 -13.57 -10.94
CA GLU A 7 24.19 -13.24 -9.56
C GLU A 7 23.07 -12.38 -8.97
N PRO A 8 22.81 -12.44 -7.65
CA PRO A 8 21.77 -11.66 -7.04
C PRO A 8 22.18 -10.20 -6.91
N VAL A 9 21.23 -9.30 -7.14
CA VAL A 9 21.36 -7.90 -6.72
C VAL A 9 21.21 -7.85 -5.21
N VAL A 10 22.32 -7.61 -4.52
CA VAL A 10 22.40 -7.57 -3.04
C VAL A 10 22.28 -6.15 -2.45
N GLU A 11 22.14 -5.14 -3.31
CA GLU A 11 21.91 -3.77 -2.89
C GLU A 11 20.57 -3.67 -2.14
N LYS A 12 20.60 -3.02 -0.99
CA LYS A 12 19.44 -2.85 -0.12
C LYS A 12 19.02 -1.39 -0.12
N THR A 13 17.74 -1.16 -0.39
CA THR A 13 17.10 0.12 -0.13
C THR A 13 16.46 0.03 1.24
N SER A 14 17.05 0.69 2.23
CA SER A 14 16.53 0.72 3.60
C SER A 14 16.08 2.12 3.97
N ASP A 15 14.98 2.20 4.70
CA ASP A 15 14.46 3.45 5.27
C ASP A 15 14.04 3.21 6.71
N LYS A 16 13.99 4.29 7.49
CA LYS A 16 13.58 4.27 8.90
C LYS A 16 12.91 5.58 9.28
N GLY A 17 12.03 5.50 10.25
CA GLY A 17 11.42 6.70 10.84
C GLY A 17 10.87 6.41 12.21
N GLU A 18 10.60 7.48 12.95
CA GLU A 18 10.07 7.42 14.29
C GLU A 18 9.14 8.60 14.55
N ASP A 19 8.16 8.39 15.43
CA ASP A 19 7.42 9.42 16.13
C ASP A 19 7.43 9.11 17.62
N ASP A 20 6.77 9.93 18.43
CA ASP A 20 6.71 9.74 19.89
C ASP A 20 6.07 8.41 20.34
N ARG A 21 5.46 7.65 19.41
CA ARG A 21 4.68 6.44 19.69
C ARG A 21 5.28 5.18 19.07
N LEU A 22 5.88 5.30 17.88
CA LEU A 22 6.29 4.20 17.02
C LEU A 22 7.65 4.46 16.40
N LEU A 23 8.42 3.39 16.23
CA LEU A 23 9.65 3.38 15.44
C LEU A 23 9.49 2.31 14.35
N TYR A 24 9.91 2.59 13.14
CA TYR A 24 9.90 1.64 12.04
C TYR A 24 11.23 1.60 11.30
N GLY A 25 11.50 0.44 10.72
CA GLY A 25 12.56 0.23 9.74
C GLY A 25 12.03 -0.66 8.63
N VAL A 26 12.37 -0.33 7.40
CA VAL A 26 12.02 -1.10 6.21
C VAL A 26 13.28 -1.33 5.38
N SER A 27 13.36 -2.48 4.72
CA SER A 27 14.43 -2.78 3.78
C SER A 27 13.89 -3.61 2.64
N ALA A 28 14.28 -3.25 1.42
CA ALA A 28 13.91 -3.94 0.19
C ALA A 28 15.17 -4.33 -0.59
N MET A 29 15.15 -5.49 -1.27
CA MET A 29 16.28 -6.03 -2.03
C MET A 29 15.75 -6.89 -3.18
N GLN A 30 16.24 -6.65 -4.40
CA GLN A 30 15.77 -7.35 -5.60
C GLN A 30 16.16 -8.84 -5.63
N GLY A 31 17.38 -9.16 -5.18
CA GLY A 31 17.88 -10.53 -5.20
C GLY A 31 18.05 -11.08 -6.62
N TRP A 32 17.56 -12.29 -6.87
CA TRP A 32 17.79 -13.05 -8.11
C TRP A 32 16.86 -12.68 -9.27
N ARG A 33 15.83 -11.87 -9.01
CA ARG A 33 14.87 -11.47 -10.05
C ARG A 33 15.52 -10.45 -10.98
N ILE A 34 15.06 -10.44 -12.23
CA ILE A 34 15.55 -9.49 -13.26
C ILE A 34 15.09 -8.05 -13.00
N SER A 35 14.01 -7.87 -12.24
CA SER A 35 13.39 -6.60 -11.88
C SER A 35 12.90 -6.64 -10.44
N MET A 36 12.89 -5.48 -9.79
CA MET A 36 12.27 -5.28 -8.49
C MET A 36 10.81 -4.87 -8.67
N GLU A 37 9.88 -5.79 -8.40
CA GLU A 37 8.45 -5.55 -8.57
C GLU A 37 7.74 -5.17 -7.25
N ASP A 38 8.44 -5.26 -6.12
CA ASP A 38 7.87 -4.91 -4.82
C ASP A 38 7.88 -3.39 -4.58
N ALA A 39 6.86 -2.93 -3.86
CA ALA A 39 6.80 -1.59 -3.29
C ALA A 39 6.39 -1.65 -1.82
N HIS A 40 6.60 -0.56 -1.10
CA HIS A 40 6.15 -0.43 0.29
C HIS A 40 5.67 1.00 0.57
N CYS A 41 4.97 1.15 1.69
CA CYS A 41 4.47 2.42 2.18
C CYS A 41 4.66 2.48 3.71
N THR A 42 5.19 3.59 4.21
CA THR A 42 5.49 3.79 5.64
C THR A 42 5.08 5.20 6.06
N VAL A 43 3.82 5.35 6.48
CA VAL A 43 3.24 6.65 6.88
C VAL A 43 2.99 6.65 8.38
N LEU A 44 3.73 7.47 9.14
CA LEU A 44 3.56 7.56 10.59
C LEU A 44 2.32 8.33 11.02
N ASP A 45 1.87 9.29 10.21
CA ASP A 45 0.68 10.08 10.49
C ASP A 45 -0.15 10.29 9.21
N LEU A 46 -1.26 9.55 9.12
CA LEU A 46 -2.21 9.66 8.02
C LEU A 46 -3.07 10.94 8.08
N LEU A 47 -3.19 11.59 9.23
CA LEU A 47 -4.20 12.63 9.48
C LEU A 47 -3.65 14.07 9.39
N THR A 48 -2.34 14.25 9.20
CA THR A 48 -1.70 15.56 8.96
C THR A 48 -1.22 15.70 7.51
N PRO A 49 -1.48 16.80 6.75
CA PRO A 49 -2.44 17.89 6.92
C PRO A 49 -3.23 18.17 5.61
N GLN A 50 -4.51 17.75 5.50
CA GLN A 50 -5.43 18.27 4.48
C GLN A 50 -6.87 18.53 5.00
N GLY A 51 -7.17 18.27 6.27
CA GLY A 51 -8.52 18.47 6.79
C GLY A 51 -8.67 18.30 8.30
N ASP A 52 -9.83 18.72 8.81
CA ASP A 52 -10.26 18.72 10.22
C ASP A 52 -10.57 17.28 10.74
N ASP A 53 -10.09 16.24 10.05
CA ASP A 53 -10.34 14.81 10.33
C ASP A 53 -9.72 14.34 11.66
N SER A 54 -8.86 15.17 12.26
CA SER A 54 -8.41 14.99 13.64
C SER A 54 -9.56 14.94 14.64
N LYS A 55 -10.73 15.51 14.32
CA LYS A 55 -11.90 15.53 15.24
C LYS A 55 -12.76 14.28 15.15
N THR A 56 -12.73 13.56 14.03
CA THR A 56 -13.53 12.34 13.82
C THR A 56 -12.80 11.09 14.30
N HIS A 57 -11.46 11.10 14.27
CA HIS A 57 -10.66 9.97 14.69
C HIS A 57 -10.15 10.12 16.13
N PRO A 58 -10.24 9.07 16.96
CA PRO A 58 -9.90 9.15 18.39
C PRO A 58 -8.39 9.29 18.66
N SER A 59 -7.53 9.00 17.68
CA SER A 59 -6.08 9.08 17.83
C SER A 59 -5.38 9.21 16.49
N ARG A 60 -4.09 9.61 16.51
CA ARG A 60 -3.21 9.63 15.33
C ARG A 60 -3.11 8.23 14.73
N LEU A 61 -3.25 8.12 13.42
CA LEU A 61 -3.25 6.84 12.71
C LEU A 61 -1.96 6.67 11.91
N SER A 62 -1.31 5.53 12.07
CA SER A 62 -0.11 5.16 11.31
C SER A 62 -0.44 4.04 10.34
N PHE A 63 0.12 4.08 9.14
CA PHE A 63 -0.16 3.14 8.06
C PHE A 63 1.11 2.57 7.46
N PHE A 64 1.11 1.25 7.31
CA PHE A 64 2.22 0.50 6.73
C PHE A 64 1.68 -0.44 5.67
N GLY A 65 2.35 -0.54 4.53
CA GLY A 65 1.94 -1.39 3.42
C GLY A 65 3.12 -2.05 2.75
N VAL A 66 2.98 -3.33 2.40
CA VAL A 66 3.91 -4.04 1.52
C VAL A 66 3.13 -4.58 0.34
N PHE A 67 3.67 -4.36 -0.86
CA PHE A 67 3.04 -4.67 -2.13
C PHE A 67 3.99 -5.52 -2.96
N ASP A 68 3.62 -6.77 -3.23
CA ASP A 68 4.43 -7.73 -4.00
C ASP A 68 3.88 -7.77 -5.43
N GLY A 69 4.60 -7.13 -6.36
CA GLY A 69 4.23 -7.03 -7.76
C GLY A 69 4.48 -8.33 -8.52
N HIS A 70 3.67 -8.58 -9.55
CA HIS A 70 3.87 -9.71 -10.45
C HIS A 70 3.46 -9.37 -11.89
N GLY A 71 4.38 -9.61 -12.82
CA GLY A 71 4.19 -9.32 -14.24
C GLY A 71 4.37 -7.84 -14.58
N GLY A 72 5.17 -7.14 -13.79
CA GLY A 72 5.44 -5.70 -13.81
C GLY A 72 5.33 -5.07 -12.40
N ASP A 73 5.98 -3.94 -12.23
CA ASP A 73 6.11 -3.19 -10.97
C ASP A 73 5.08 -2.06 -10.83
N LYS A 74 4.47 -1.62 -11.94
CA LYS A 74 3.63 -0.42 -11.97
C LYS A 74 2.45 -0.46 -10.98
N VAL A 75 1.73 -1.58 -10.89
CA VAL A 75 0.59 -1.70 -9.95
C VAL A 75 1.05 -1.70 -8.51
N ALA A 76 2.18 -2.33 -8.18
CA ALA A 76 2.76 -2.26 -6.84
C ALA A 76 3.19 -0.83 -6.49
N GLN A 77 3.85 -0.13 -7.41
CA GLN A 77 4.24 1.28 -7.23
C GLN A 77 3.02 2.21 -7.07
N PHE A 78 1.96 1.99 -7.85
CA PHE A 78 0.71 2.74 -7.72
C PHE A 78 0.10 2.53 -6.34
N ALA A 79 -0.01 1.27 -5.91
CA ALA A 79 -0.54 0.90 -4.61
C ALA A 79 0.26 1.55 -3.47
N GLY A 80 1.59 1.45 -3.50
CA GLY A 80 2.47 2.06 -2.49
C GLY A 80 2.34 3.58 -2.36
N LYS A 81 2.07 4.27 -3.47
CA LYS A 81 1.94 5.74 -3.49
C LYS A 81 0.52 6.22 -3.17
N ARG A 82 -0.51 5.50 -3.61
CA ARG A 82 -1.90 6.02 -3.65
C ARG A 82 -2.83 5.43 -2.60
N ILE A 83 -2.56 4.24 -2.07
CA ILE A 83 -3.44 3.61 -1.08
C ILE A 83 -3.66 4.47 0.17
N PRO A 84 -2.64 5.11 0.77
CA PRO A 84 -2.86 6.01 1.92
C PRO A 84 -3.88 7.11 1.60
N ASP A 85 -3.73 7.78 0.45
CA ASP A 85 -4.62 8.85 0.01
C ASP A 85 -6.04 8.36 -0.33
N ILE A 86 -6.15 7.15 -0.87
CA ILE A 86 -7.44 6.53 -1.18
C ILE A 86 -8.15 6.13 0.11
N LEU A 87 -7.42 5.60 1.10
CA LEU A 87 -7.96 5.16 2.39
C LEU A 87 -8.60 6.32 3.14
N VAL A 88 -7.90 7.45 3.28
CA VAL A 88 -8.43 8.63 4.02
C VAL A 88 -9.66 9.24 3.36
N LYS A 89 -9.84 9.04 2.05
CA LYS A 89 -11.01 9.53 1.31
C LYS A 89 -12.25 8.68 1.50
N GLN A 90 -12.13 7.43 1.96
CA GLN A 90 -13.28 6.54 2.13
C GLN A 90 -14.24 7.07 3.19
N ASP A 91 -15.54 7.04 2.92
CA ASP A 91 -16.54 7.49 3.89
C ASP A 91 -16.57 6.58 5.13
N THR A 92 -16.32 5.28 4.95
CA THR A 92 -16.17 4.32 6.04
C THR A 92 -14.95 4.59 6.91
N PHE A 93 -13.86 5.16 6.33
CA PHE A 93 -12.72 5.64 7.10
C PHE A 93 -13.14 6.82 7.97
N LYS A 94 -13.75 7.86 7.39
CA LYS A 94 -14.20 9.06 8.12
C LYS A 94 -15.20 8.76 9.25
N GLN A 95 -15.98 7.68 9.12
CA GLN A 95 -16.90 7.20 10.15
C GLN A 95 -16.21 6.40 11.27
N GLY A 96 -14.89 6.18 11.18
CA GLY A 96 -14.12 5.38 12.13
C GLY A 96 -14.26 3.86 11.95
N ASN A 97 -14.90 3.39 10.88
CA ASN A 97 -15.03 1.96 10.58
C ASN A 97 -13.82 1.48 9.76
N TYR A 98 -12.70 1.28 10.46
CA TYR A 98 -11.44 0.96 9.82
C TYR A 98 -11.43 -0.38 9.08
N GLU A 99 -12.10 -1.41 9.61
CA GLU A 99 -12.18 -2.73 8.97
C GLU A 99 -12.86 -2.67 7.60
N GLN A 100 -14.00 -1.97 7.53
CA GLN A 100 -14.69 -1.79 6.26
C GLN A 100 -13.90 -0.84 5.35
N SER A 101 -13.28 0.21 5.90
CA SER A 101 -12.48 1.14 5.12
C SER A 101 -11.31 0.50 4.38
N LEU A 102 -10.65 -0.50 4.96
CA LEU A 102 -9.58 -1.24 4.29
C LEU A 102 -10.11 -2.04 3.10
N LYS A 103 -11.30 -2.65 3.22
CA LYS A 103 -11.95 -3.37 2.11
C LYS A 103 -12.35 -2.41 1.00
N ASP A 104 -13.00 -1.31 1.36
CA ASP A 104 -13.44 -0.29 0.41
C ASP A 104 -12.23 0.36 -0.28
N CYS A 105 -11.15 0.58 0.45
CA CYS A 105 -9.89 1.09 -0.08
C CYS A 105 -9.30 0.16 -1.15
N PHE A 106 -9.27 -1.16 -0.92
CA PHE A 106 -8.79 -2.10 -1.94
C PHE A 106 -9.65 -2.06 -3.20
N LEU A 107 -10.98 -2.05 -3.05
CA LEU A 107 -11.90 -1.94 -4.18
C LEU A 107 -11.76 -0.61 -4.93
N ALA A 108 -11.60 0.49 -4.19
CA ALA A 108 -11.39 1.82 -4.76
C ALA A 108 -10.04 1.92 -5.47
N THR A 109 -9.01 1.24 -4.97
CA THR A 109 -7.69 1.15 -5.60
C THR A 109 -7.77 0.41 -6.93
N ASP A 110 -8.46 -0.74 -6.97
CA ASP A 110 -8.69 -1.48 -8.22
C ASP A 110 -9.46 -0.62 -9.24
N ARG A 111 -10.50 0.11 -8.80
CA ARG A 111 -11.24 1.04 -9.67
C ARG A 111 -10.36 2.20 -10.16
N ALA A 112 -9.49 2.73 -9.31
CA ALA A 112 -8.59 3.81 -9.70
C ALA A 112 -7.61 3.35 -10.79
N ILE A 113 -7.03 2.15 -10.64
CA ILE A 113 -6.18 1.53 -11.67
C ILE A 113 -6.96 1.31 -12.97
N LEU A 114 -8.19 0.81 -12.87
CA LEU A 114 -9.08 0.60 -14.03
C LEU A 114 -9.39 1.89 -14.81
N SER A 115 -9.53 3.00 -14.10
CA SER A 115 -9.92 4.29 -14.67
C SER A 115 -8.76 5.11 -15.24
N ASP A 116 -7.52 4.77 -14.90
CA ASP A 116 -6.34 5.53 -15.31
C ASP A 116 -5.84 5.03 -16.68
N PRO A 117 -5.85 5.87 -17.74
CA PRO A 117 -5.41 5.48 -19.07
C PRO A 117 -3.96 4.98 -19.11
N LEU A 118 -3.11 5.40 -18.17
CA LEU A 118 -1.72 4.94 -18.07
C LEU A 118 -1.61 3.44 -17.76
N TYR A 119 -2.67 2.83 -17.21
CA TYR A 119 -2.74 1.43 -16.82
C TYR A 119 -3.68 0.63 -17.71
N GLU A 120 -4.15 1.19 -18.83
CA GLU A 120 -5.14 0.54 -19.69
C GLU A 120 -4.63 -0.80 -20.27
N GLU A 121 -3.39 -0.80 -20.74
CA GLU A 121 -2.66 -1.97 -21.29
C GLU A 121 -1.81 -2.69 -20.24
N GLU A 122 -1.87 -2.27 -18.98
CA GLU A 122 -1.03 -2.82 -17.92
C GLU A 122 -1.57 -4.18 -17.44
N VAL A 123 -0.74 -5.22 -17.55
CA VAL A 123 -1.08 -6.61 -17.19
C VAL A 123 -0.54 -7.05 -15.83
N SER A 124 0.32 -6.21 -15.23
CA SER A 124 0.83 -6.43 -13.88
C SER A 124 -0.28 -6.40 -12.83
N GLY A 125 0.05 -6.89 -11.65
CA GLY A 125 -0.73 -6.68 -10.47
C GLY A 125 0.13 -6.83 -9.24
N CYS A 126 -0.47 -6.67 -8.08
CA CYS A 126 0.25 -6.91 -6.85
C CYS A 126 -0.59 -7.64 -5.81
N THR A 127 0.08 -8.27 -4.85
CA THR A 127 -0.53 -8.55 -3.56
C THR A 127 -0.36 -7.34 -2.68
N ALA A 128 -1.25 -7.15 -1.70
CA ALA A 128 -1.15 -6.06 -0.73
C ALA A 128 -1.34 -6.60 0.67
N CYS A 129 -0.44 -6.23 1.57
CA CYS A 129 -0.56 -6.44 3.00
C CYS A 129 -0.42 -5.08 3.69
N CYS A 130 -1.52 -4.57 4.23
CA CYS A 130 -1.61 -3.24 4.82
C CYS A 130 -1.95 -3.36 6.32
N GLY A 131 -1.29 -2.56 7.13
CA GLY A 131 -1.53 -2.42 8.56
C GLY A 131 -1.88 -0.97 8.90
N LEU A 132 -2.99 -0.77 9.59
CA LEU A 132 -3.39 0.51 10.16
C LEU A 132 -3.30 0.41 11.69
N ILE A 133 -2.54 1.31 12.30
CA ILE A 133 -2.26 1.34 13.74
C ILE A 133 -2.96 2.56 14.33
N SER A 134 -3.87 2.29 15.25
CA SER A 134 -4.50 3.25 16.18
C SER A 134 -3.78 3.17 17.53
N ALA A 135 -4.08 4.09 18.46
CA ALA A 135 -3.50 4.08 19.80
C ALA A 135 -3.72 2.76 20.57
N ASP A 136 -4.85 2.09 20.34
CA ASP A 136 -5.30 0.92 21.10
C ASP A 136 -5.39 -0.37 20.26
N LYS A 137 -5.41 -0.25 18.93
CA LYS A 137 -5.74 -1.34 18.01
C LYS A 137 -4.88 -1.33 16.75
N ILE A 138 -4.63 -2.52 16.23
CA ILE A 138 -3.96 -2.74 14.95
C ILE A 138 -4.94 -3.48 14.02
N PHE A 139 -5.20 -2.90 12.86
CA PHE A 139 -6.05 -3.47 11.82
C PHE A 139 -5.17 -3.94 10.66
N ILE A 140 -5.31 -5.20 10.26
CA ILE A 140 -4.53 -5.78 9.16
C ILE A 140 -5.47 -6.16 8.03
N GLY A 141 -5.23 -5.59 6.85
CA GLY A 141 -5.92 -5.91 5.61
C GLY A 141 -4.98 -6.63 4.65
N LYS A 142 -5.38 -7.81 4.17
CA LYS A 142 -4.63 -8.54 3.14
C LYS A 142 -5.48 -8.71 1.89
N CYS A 143 -4.98 -8.21 0.77
CA CYS A 143 -5.54 -8.46 -0.56
C CYS A 143 -4.57 -9.37 -1.34
N ARG A 144 -5.06 -10.50 -1.83
CA ARG A 144 -4.23 -11.45 -2.59
C ARG A 144 -3.98 -11.02 -4.03
N ARG A 145 -4.81 -10.13 -4.59
CA ARG A 145 -4.73 -9.71 -5.98
C ARG A 145 -5.40 -8.35 -6.15
N LEU A 146 -4.59 -7.30 -6.15
CA LEU A 146 -4.95 -6.01 -6.74
C LEU A 146 -4.60 -6.09 -8.22
N LYS A 147 -5.64 -6.22 -9.04
CA LYS A 147 -5.55 -6.25 -10.50
C LYS A 147 -6.82 -5.64 -11.06
N LYS A 148 -6.70 -5.09 -12.27
CA LYS A 148 -7.81 -4.76 -13.17
C LYS A 148 -8.78 -5.95 -13.27
N CYS A 149 -9.80 -5.98 -12.41
CA CYS A 149 -10.95 -6.87 -12.54
C CYS A 149 -11.90 -6.21 -13.53
N ILE A 150 -11.74 -6.53 -14.81
CA ILE A 150 -12.79 -6.29 -15.80
C ILE A 150 -13.99 -7.13 -15.34
N GLY A 151 -15.16 -6.51 -15.23
CA GLY A 151 -16.28 -6.97 -14.41
C GLY A 151 -16.63 -8.46 -14.48
N SER A 152 -17.04 -8.99 -13.33
CA SER A 152 -17.94 -10.14 -13.22
C SER A 152 -19.38 -9.70 -13.43
#